data_AF-A0A8S8Y6Y2-F1
#
_entry.id   AF-A0A8S8Y6Y2-F1
#
_cell.length_a   1.000
_cell.length_b   1.000
_cell.length_c   1.000
_cell.angle_alpha   90.00
_cell.angle_beta   90.00
_cell.angle_gamma   90.00
#
_symmetry.space_group_name_H-M   'P 1'
#
loop_
_entity.id
_entity.type
_entity.pdbx_description
1 polymer ?
#
loop_
_entity_poly.entity_id
_entity_poly.type
_entity_poly.pdbx_seq_one_letter_code
_entity_poly.pdbx_strand_id
1 'polypeptide(L)'
;MGLRRGKKSKKSDASLPLPDLPPPGGLPAPLPLPPGGPALPPLPGAPTPAEAPVPAPLPAPLPVPEATPAANVAPLPLPTNDPGTTLSGITEEKGYNELWAKRSEKPLQQIYGHIDRISNKEAGSLLDRYADRFGHSLDREIIVMRKAAVEEKVAEIRDAPTVELIDDEPTEPVSELQQVEDELRALKPLYQEAKSLGDKETLAELTPTLQALMARRKALKSGDAPTEEPAVAETSSDESDDLFSTFVGIVDTLLGDHLPESIVNDFVASEDFETYREVLGSPETTDEETRGAFYRMVDDQLGNMSSESISAFVESADFDIYREIGERYKDE
;
A
#
# COMPACT_ATOMS: atom_id res chain seq x y z
N MET A 1 23.94 31.16 -64.90
CA MET A 1 23.08 32.13 -64.17
C MET A 1 22.43 31.38 -63.02
N GLY A 2 22.40 31.78 -61.77
CA GLY A 2 22.85 32.95 -61.04
C GLY A 2 22.44 32.73 -59.57
N LEU A 3 23.35 33.05 -58.63
CA LEU A 3 23.17 32.92 -57.18
C LEU A 3 21.99 33.77 -56.66
N ARG A 4 21.25 33.28 -55.65
CA ARG A 4 20.55 34.11 -54.65
C ARG A 4 20.54 33.45 -53.28
N ARG A 5 21.19 34.14 -52.33
CA ARG A 5 21.34 33.84 -50.89
C ARG A 5 20.06 34.19 -50.10
N GLY A 6 19.79 33.40 -49.05
CA GLY A 6 19.39 33.76 -47.67
C GLY A 6 18.37 34.85 -47.34
N LYS A 7 17.51 34.61 -46.33
CA LYS A 7 17.69 35.08 -44.92
C LYS A 7 16.35 35.23 -44.14
N LYS A 8 16.27 34.54 -42.98
CA LYS A 8 15.68 34.91 -41.67
C LYS A 8 14.14 35.01 -41.40
N SER A 9 13.71 34.06 -40.56
CA SER A 9 13.01 34.16 -39.25
C SER A 9 11.71 34.95 -39.07
N LYS A 10 10.67 34.27 -38.56
CA LYS A 10 9.83 34.76 -37.45
C LYS A 10 9.22 33.59 -36.65
N LYS A 11 9.40 33.64 -35.33
CA LYS A 11 8.81 32.77 -34.29
C LYS A 11 7.29 32.97 -34.20
N SER A 12 6.56 31.89 -33.93
CA SER A 12 5.42 31.87 -33.00
C SER A 12 5.03 30.42 -32.67
N ASP A 13 5.21 30.08 -31.38
CA ASP A 13 4.41 29.14 -30.59
C ASP A 13 3.96 27.82 -31.23
N ALA A 14 4.72 26.76 -30.96
CA ALA A 14 4.22 25.39 -31.00
C ALA A 14 3.88 24.98 -29.55
N SER A 15 2.61 25.08 -29.17
CA SER A 15 2.09 24.34 -28.02
C SER A 15 2.14 22.85 -28.34
N LEU A 16 2.69 22.07 -27.42
CA LEU A 16 2.79 20.62 -27.48
C LEU A 16 1.38 19.98 -27.50
N PRO A 17 1.21 18.85 -28.20
CA PRO A 17 -0.06 18.13 -28.23
C PRO A 17 -0.28 17.44 -26.87
N LEU A 18 -1.33 17.86 -26.16
CA LEU A 18 -1.85 17.11 -25.01
C LEU A 18 -2.47 15.79 -25.51
N PRO A 19 -2.29 14.68 -24.81
CA PRO A 19 -2.99 13.44 -25.12
C PRO A 19 -4.50 13.60 -24.93
N ASP A 20 -5.24 13.23 -25.97
CA ASP A 20 -6.69 13.21 -26.07
C ASP A 20 -7.28 12.18 -25.09
N LEU A 21 -7.73 12.66 -23.92
CA LEU A 21 -8.46 11.86 -22.95
C LEU A 21 -9.97 12.02 -23.21
N PRO A 22 -10.73 10.93 -23.43
CA PRO A 22 -12.16 11.02 -23.69
C PRO A 22 -12.92 11.56 -22.47
N PRO A 23 -13.96 12.38 -22.65
CA PRO A 23 -14.70 12.95 -21.53
C PRO A 23 -15.40 11.84 -20.74
N PRO A 24 -15.43 11.90 -19.39
CA PRO A 24 -16.26 11.01 -18.60
C PRO A 24 -17.73 11.39 -18.82
N GLY A 25 -18.36 10.69 -19.78
CA GLY A 25 -19.80 10.69 -19.92
C GLY A 25 -20.43 9.88 -18.79
N GLY A 26 -21.38 10.48 -18.06
CA GLY A 26 -22.31 9.71 -17.23
C GLY A 26 -22.53 10.17 -15.79
N LEU A 27 -22.44 11.47 -15.47
CA LEU A 27 -23.05 11.99 -14.24
C LEU A 27 -24.45 12.54 -14.57
N PRO A 28 -25.53 12.08 -13.92
CA PRO A 28 -26.86 12.64 -14.15
C PRO A 28 -26.90 14.11 -13.70
N ALA A 29 -27.54 14.94 -14.53
CA ALA A 29 -27.76 16.36 -14.31
C ALA A 29 -28.41 16.66 -12.94
N PRO A 30 -28.16 17.83 -12.33
CA PRO A 30 -28.81 18.23 -11.10
C PRO A 30 -30.32 18.39 -11.36
N LEU A 31 -31.13 17.77 -10.49
CA LEU A 31 -32.58 17.86 -10.54
C LEU A 31 -33.04 19.33 -10.41
N PRO A 32 -34.02 19.78 -11.22
CA PRO A 32 -34.58 21.12 -11.13
C PRO A 32 -35.39 21.29 -9.84
N LEU A 33 -35.17 22.44 -9.19
CA LEU A 33 -35.92 22.88 -8.01
C LEU A 33 -37.41 23.10 -8.39
N PRO A 34 -38.39 22.54 -7.65
CA PRO A 34 -39.79 22.85 -7.89
C PRO A 34 -40.12 24.28 -7.43
N PRO A 35 -40.99 25.00 -8.18
CA PRO A 35 -41.43 26.35 -7.83
C PRO A 35 -42.37 26.33 -6.63
N GLY A 36 -42.48 27.49 -5.97
CA GLY A 36 -43.09 27.65 -4.66
C GLY A 36 -44.48 27.06 -4.44
N GLY A 37 -44.66 26.57 -3.21
CA GLY A 37 -45.91 26.20 -2.55
C GLY A 37 -45.78 26.48 -1.04
N PRO A 38 -46.89 26.58 -0.28
CA PRO A 38 -47.15 27.66 0.66
C PRO A 38 -46.46 27.56 2.03
N ALA A 39 -46.51 28.71 2.72
CA ALA A 39 -45.92 29.01 4.03
C ALA A 39 -46.09 27.91 5.08
N LEU A 40 -44.99 27.66 5.78
CA LEU A 40 -44.90 26.87 7.01
C LEU A 40 -45.85 27.46 8.08
N PRO A 41 -46.64 26.63 8.80
CA PRO A 41 -47.37 27.09 9.96
C PRO A 41 -46.40 27.49 11.10
N PRO A 42 -46.74 28.49 11.92
CA PRO A 42 -45.86 29.00 12.96
C PRO A 42 -45.64 27.96 14.06
N LEU A 43 -44.38 27.87 14.48
CA LEU A 43 -43.89 27.06 15.59
C LEU A 43 -44.56 27.55 16.90
N PRO A 44 -45.33 26.71 17.61
CA PRO A 44 -45.88 27.09 18.90
C PRO A 44 -44.82 26.94 19.99
N GLY A 45 -44.44 28.08 20.57
CA GLY A 45 -44.22 28.25 22.01
C GLY A 45 -43.06 27.49 22.65
N ALA A 46 -41.98 28.21 22.93
CA ALA A 46 -41.05 27.86 23.99
C ALA A 46 -41.79 27.73 25.34
N PRO A 47 -41.58 26.65 26.12
CA PRO A 47 -42.02 26.63 27.51
C PRO A 47 -41.01 27.41 28.38
N THR A 48 -41.53 28.45 29.04
CA THR A 48 -40.92 29.07 30.23
C THR A 48 -40.86 28.07 31.39
N PRO A 49 -39.93 28.25 32.35
CA PRO A 49 -39.73 27.31 33.46
C PRO A 49 -40.74 27.60 34.58
N ALA A 50 -41.73 26.72 34.76
CA ALA A 50 -42.52 26.68 35.98
C ALA A 50 -43.19 25.31 36.16
N GLU A 51 -43.08 24.81 37.38
CA GLU A 51 -43.82 23.70 38.00
C GLU A 51 -43.54 22.26 37.51
N ALA A 52 -42.77 21.56 38.35
CA ALA A 52 -42.63 20.12 38.36
C ALA A 52 -44.00 19.44 38.59
N PRO A 53 -44.38 18.44 37.78
CA PRO A 53 -45.49 17.56 38.14
C PRO A 53 -45.01 16.53 39.18
N VAL A 54 -45.72 16.49 40.29
CA VAL A 54 -45.67 15.43 41.32
C VAL A 54 -45.77 14.02 40.69
N PRO A 55 -45.03 13.02 41.21
CA PRO A 55 -45.10 11.66 40.71
C PRO A 55 -46.47 11.04 41.05
N ALA A 56 -47.09 10.40 40.07
CA ALA A 56 -48.28 9.58 40.27
C ALA A 56 -47.96 8.39 41.20
N PRO A 57 -48.89 7.97 42.08
CA PRO A 57 -48.65 6.84 42.99
C PRO A 57 -48.60 5.52 42.23
N LEU A 58 -47.66 4.66 42.65
CA LEU A 58 -47.50 3.27 42.21
C LEU A 58 -48.81 2.46 42.41
N PRO A 59 -49.16 1.54 41.50
CA PRO A 59 -50.23 0.57 41.76
C PRO A 59 -49.83 -0.39 42.89
N ALA A 60 -50.76 -0.66 43.81
CA ALA A 60 -50.60 -1.63 44.88
C ALA A 60 -50.38 -3.07 44.36
N PRO A 61 -49.67 -3.94 45.10
CA PRO A 61 -49.46 -5.32 44.70
C PRO A 61 -50.77 -6.11 44.81
N LEU A 62 -51.12 -6.81 43.74
CA LEU A 62 -52.22 -7.78 43.75
C LEU A 62 -51.85 -8.99 44.63
N PRO A 63 -52.82 -9.59 45.34
CA PRO A 63 -52.57 -10.73 46.21
C PRO A 63 -52.18 -11.96 45.40
N VAL A 64 -51.17 -12.67 45.90
CA VAL A 64 -50.69 -13.96 45.39
C VAL A 64 -51.84 -14.99 45.54
N PRO A 65 -52.31 -15.64 44.47
CA PRO A 65 -53.22 -16.77 44.64
C PRO A 65 -52.44 -17.96 45.19
N GLU A 66 -53.01 -18.57 46.24
CA GLU A 66 -52.59 -19.82 46.85
C GLU A 66 -52.32 -20.92 45.83
N ALA A 67 -51.30 -21.73 46.14
CA ALA A 67 -50.90 -22.91 45.41
C ALA A 67 -52.07 -23.91 45.31
N THR A 68 -52.67 -24.00 44.12
CA THR A 68 -53.42 -25.19 43.72
C THR A 68 -52.45 -26.36 43.51
N PRO A 69 -52.78 -27.58 43.99
CA PRO A 69 -51.90 -28.73 43.87
C PRO A 69 -51.67 -29.08 42.40
N ALA A 70 -50.40 -29.32 42.07
CA ALA A 70 -49.94 -29.70 40.74
C ALA A 70 -50.82 -30.81 40.15
N ALA A 71 -51.64 -30.45 39.16
CA ALA A 71 -52.11 -31.42 38.20
C ALA A 71 -50.86 -31.99 37.51
N ASN A 72 -50.69 -33.30 37.62
CA ASN A 72 -49.59 -34.06 37.04
C ASN A 72 -49.68 -33.99 35.50
N VAL A 73 -49.22 -32.87 34.92
CA VAL A 73 -48.92 -32.79 33.50
C VAL A 73 -47.63 -33.59 33.34
N ALA A 74 -47.75 -34.80 32.79
CA ALA A 74 -46.59 -35.56 32.36
C ALA A 74 -45.71 -34.64 31.50
N PRO A 75 -44.44 -34.39 31.88
CA PRO A 75 -43.57 -33.59 31.05
C PRO A 75 -43.45 -34.27 29.70
N LEU A 76 -43.82 -33.55 28.63
CA LEU A 76 -43.34 -33.88 27.29
C LEU A 76 -41.81 -34.02 27.41
N PRO A 77 -41.22 -35.12 26.92
CA PRO A 77 -39.79 -35.33 27.05
C PRO A 77 -39.06 -34.13 26.43
N LEU A 78 -38.22 -33.49 27.23
CA LEU A 78 -37.20 -32.56 26.75
C LEU A 78 -36.45 -33.25 25.61
N PRO A 79 -36.09 -32.55 24.52
CA PRO A 79 -35.30 -33.15 23.46
C PRO A 79 -33.96 -33.61 24.06
N THR A 80 -33.82 -34.92 24.27
CA THR A 80 -32.57 -35.53 24.67
C THR A 80 -31.59 -35.32 23.52
N ASN A 81 -30.57 -34.48 23.72
CA ASN A 81 -29.46 -34.37 22.78
C ASN A 81 -28.69 -35.68 22.84
N ASP A 82 -28.94 -36.56 21.87
CA ASP A 82 -28.18 -37.79 21.73
C ASP A 82 -26.74 -37.40 21.35
N PRO A 83 -25.71 -37.78 22.14
CA PRO A 83 -24.33 -37.40 21.87
C PRO A 83 -23.85 -37.84 20.48
N GLY A 84 -24.44 -38.91 19.91
CA GLY A 84 -24.15 -39.36 18.55
C GLY A 84 -24.74 -38.48 17.44
N THR A 85 -25.57 -37.49 17.79
CA THR A 85 -26.13 -36.49 16.85
C THR A 85 -25.56 -35.08 17.02
N THR A 86 -24.69 -34.89 18.02
CA THR A 86 -24.02 -33.61 18.25
C THR A 86 -22.90 -33.40 17.23
N LEU A 87 -22.64 -32.14 16.86
CA LEU A 87 -21.56 -31.78 15.93
C LEU A 87 -20.23 -32.44 16.33
N SER A 88 -19.90 -32.45 17.61
CA SER A 88 -18.70 -33.09 18.17
C SER A 88 -18.71 -34.62 18.04
N GLY A 89 -19.83 -35.30 18.32
CA GLY A 89 -19.91 -36.76 18.18
C GLY A 89 -19.85 -37.23 16.72
N ILE A 90 -20.44 -36.47 15.79
CA ILE A 90 -20.41 -36.81 14.37
C ILE A 90 -19.02 -36.52 13.77
N THR A 91 -18.31 -35.48 14.25
CA THR A 91 -16.92 -35.22 13.83
C THR A 91 -15.97 -36.35 14.20
N GLU A 92 -16.16 -37.00 15.35
CA GLU A 92 -15.31 -38.10 15.81
C GLU A 92 -15.54 -39.40 15.00
N GLU A 93 -16.77 -39.66 14.55
CA GLU A 93 -17.10 -40.88 13.79
C GLU A 93 -16.80 -40.75 12.29
N LYS A 94 -17.13 -39.61 11.67
CA LYS A 94 -17.16 -39.42 10.21
C LYS A 94 -16.13 -38.44 9.68
N GLY A 95 -15.37 -37.80 10.58
CA GLY A 95 -14.38 -36.79 10.23
C GLY A 95 -15.00 -35.48 9.78
N TYR A 96 -14.29 -34.37 10.02
CA TYR A 96 -14.77 -33.01 9.76
C TYR A 96 -15.13 -32.75 8.29
N ASN A 97 -14.51 -33.47 7.35
CA ASN A 97 -14.72 -33.31 5.91
C ASN A 97 -16.07 -33.87 5.44
N GLU A 98 -16.54 -34.99 6.00
CA GLU A 98 -17.82 -35.60 5.60
C GLU A 98 -19.03 -34.76 6.00
N LEU A 99 -18.88 -33.88 6.99
CA LEU A 99 -19.96 -32.98 7.44
C LEU A 99 -20.37 -31.96 6.38
N TRP A 100 -19.45 -31.60 5.50
CA TRP A 100 -19.66 -30.65 4.40
C TRP A 100 -19.74 -31.33 3.04
N ALA A 101 -19.61 -32.67 3.00
CA ALA A 101 -19.74 -33.43 1.78
C ALA A 101 -21.18 -33.36 1.24
N LYS A 102 -21.29 -33.27 -0.09
CA LYS A 102 -22.57 -33.17 -0.80
C LYS A 102 -23.36 -34.48 -0.65
N ARG A 103 -24.20 -34.56 0.39
CA ARG A 103 -24.98 -35.77 0.73
C ARG A 103 -26.12 -36.09 -0.23
N SER A 104 -26.46 -35.17 -1.14
CA SER A 104 -27.49 -35.39 -2.15
C SER A 104 -27.02 -34.93 -3.52
N GLU A 105 -27.16 -35.80 -4.52
CA GLU A 105 -26.83 -35.50 -5.92
C GLU A 105 -27.83 -34.53 -6.57
N LYS A 106 -29.02 -34.38 -5.97
CA LYS A 106 -30.07 -33.47 -6.44
C LYS A 106 -29.61 -32.01 -6.39
N PRO A 107 -29.95 -31.18 -7.39
CA PRO A 107 -29.60 -29.76 -7.38
C PRO A 107 -30.21 -29.06 -6.16
N LEU A 108 -29.47 -28.11 -5.61
CA LEU A 108 -29.81 -27.42 -4.35
C LEU A 108 -31.22 -26.80 -4.37
N GLN A 109 -31.65 -26.27 -5.53
CA GLN A 109 -33.00 -25.72 -5.74
C GLN A 109 -34.12 -26.77 -5.55
N GLN A 110 -33.89 -28.03 -5.93
CA GLN A 110 -34.86 -29.10 -5.72
C GLN A 110 -34.95 -29.50 -4.25
N ILE A 111 -33.84 -29.40 -3.50
CA ILE A 111 -33.80 -29.69 -2.07
C ILE A 111 -34.62 -28.64 -1.32
N TYR A 112 -34.42 -27.35 -1.60
CA TYR A 112 -35.23 -26.27 -1.01
C TYR A 112 -36.72 -26.45 -1.27
N GLY A 113 -37.11 -26.70 -2.52
CA GLY A 113 -38.51 -26.95 -2.85
C GLY A 113 -39.07 -28.26 -2.27
N HIS A 114 -38.23 -29.25 -1.96
CA HIS A 114 -38.68 -30.48 -1.30
C HIS A 114 -38.89 -30.26 0.20
N ILE A 115 -37.97 -29.52 0.85
CA ILE A 115 -38.09 -29.12 2.25
C ILE A 115 -39.35 -28.25 2.44
N ASP A 116 -39.63 -27.33 1.51
CA ASP A 116 -40.85 -26.50 1.54
C ASP A 116 -42.14 -27.31 1.41
N ARG A 117 -42.10 -28.44 0.70
CA ARG A 117 -43.25 -29.34 0.54
C ARG A 117 -43.48 -30.24 1.76
N ILE A 118 -42.40 -30.65 2.41
CA ILE A 118 -42.45 -31.48 3.62
C ILE A 118 -42.79 -30.61 4.84
N SER A 119 -42.27 -29.38 4.89
CA SER A 119 -42.47 -28.46 5.98
C SER A 119 -43.70 -27.61 5.71
N ASN A 120 -44.85 -28.06 6.23
CA ASN A 120 -46.18 -27.41 6.23
C ASN A 120 -46.24 -26.11 5.42
N LYS A 121 -46.87 -26.17 4.24
CA LYS A 121 -46.96 -25.09 3.23
C LYS A 121 -47.48 -23.73 3.72
N GLU A 122 -47.94 -23.66 4.97
CA GLU A 122 -48.45 -22.47 5.64
C GLU A 122 -47.34 -21.52 6.12
N ALA A 123 -46.11 -22.02 6.35
CA ALA A 123 -45.02 -21.25 6.93
C ALA A 123 -44.06 -20.57 5.92
N GLY A 124 -44.46 -20.39 4.65
CA GLY A 124 -43.60 -19.79 3.62
C GLY A 124 -42.43 -20.69 3.18
N SER A 125 -41.51 -20.16 2.37
CA SER A 125 -40.32 -20.91 1.91
C SER A 125 -39.27 -21.02 3.02
N LEU A 126 -38.46 -22.08 3.02
CA LEU A 126 -37.35 -22.30 3.96
C LEU A 126 -36.40 -21.09 4.02
N LEU A 127 -36.13 -20.47 2.87
CA LEU A 127 -35.28 -19.28 2.78
C LEU A 127 -35.91 -18.07 3.48
N ASP A 128 -37.23 -17.92 3.37
CA ASP A 128 -38.01 -16.86 4.01
C ASP A 128 -38.03 -17.03 5.54
N ARG A 129 -38.24 -18.27 6.01
CA ARG A 129 -38.15 -18.60 7.45
C ARG A 129 -36.74 -18.42 8.02
N TYR A 130 -35.71 -18.72 7.23
CA TYR A 130 -34.33 -18.47 7.62
C TYR A 130 -34.05 -16.97 7.71
N ALA A 131 -34.53 -16.18 6.75
CA ALA A 131 -34.39 -14.73 6.77
C ALA A 131 -35.14 -14.08 7.95
N ASP A 132 -36.33 -14.59 8.31
CA ASP A 132 -37.12 -14.06 9.42
C ASP A 132 -36.54 -14.44 10.80
N ARG A 133 -36.01 -15.67 10.94
CA ARG A 133 -35.46 -16.17 12.20
C ARG A 133 -33.98 -15.81 12.43
N PHE A 134 -33.18 -15.72 11.36
CA PHE A 134 -31.73 -15.51 11.42
C PHE A 134 -31.22 -14.31 10.61
N GLY A 135 -32.04 -13.73 9.73
CA GLY A 135 -31.55 -12.81 8.69
C GLY A 135 -31.09 -11.44 9.18
N HIS A 136 -31.33 -11.06 10.44
CA HIS A 136 -30.95 -9.73 10.92
C HIS A 136 -30.73 -9.66 12.44
N SER A 137 -30.99 -10.73 13.20
CA SER A 137 -30.82 -10.75 14.66
C SER A 137 -29.34 -10.78 15.03
N LEU A 138 -28.57 -11.66 14.41
CA LEU A 138 -27.14 -11.82 14.67
C LEU A 138 -26.34 -10.60 14.21
N ASP A 139 -26.58 -10.09 13.00
CA ASP A 139 -25.87 -8.90 12.52
C ASP A 139 -26.21 -7.65 13.35
N ARG A 140 -27.46 -7.47 13.77
CA ARG A 140 -27.82 -6.35 14.67
C ARG A 140 -27.17 -6.48 16.04
N GLU A 141 -27.18 -7.67 16.64
CA GLU A 141 -26.55 -7.94 17.93
C GLU A 141 -25.02 -7.78 17.86
N ILE A 142 -24.38 -8.29 16.79
CA ILE A 142 -22.94 -8.12 16.55
C ILE A 142 -22.60 -6.64 16.34
N ILE A 143 -23.41 -5.89 15.59
CA ILE A 143 -23.19 -4.44 15.39
C ILE A 143 -23.33 -3.68 16.72
N VAL A 144 -24.34 -3.99 17.54
CA VAL A 144 -24.50 -3.38 18.87
C VAL A 144 -23.33 -3.75 19.79
N MET A 145 -22.92 -5.02 19.82
CA MET A 145 -21.77 -5.47 20.63
C MET A 145 -20.45 -4.85 20.16
N ARG A 146 -20.20 -4.76 18.85
CA ARG A 146 -19.02 -4.08 18.30
C ARG A 146 -19.05 -2.58 18.59
N LYS A 147 -20.22 -1.95 18.46
CA LYS A 147 -20.39 -0.53 18.79
C LYS A 147 -20.15 -0.27 20.28
N ALA A 148 -20.70 -1.11 21.16
CA ALA A 148 -20.48 -1.03 22.60
C ALA A 148 -19.00 -1.23 22.96
N ALA A 149 -18.33 -2.22 22.36
CA ALA A 149 -16.91 -2.45 22.58
C ALA A 149 -16.02 -1.29 22.08
N VAL A 150 -16.41 -0.63 20.98
CA VAL A 150 -15.73 0.58 20.51
C VAL A 150 -15.98 1.75 21.46
N GLU A 151 -17.22 1.94 21.92
CA GLU A 151 -17.58 3.00 22.85
C GLU A 151 -16.91 2.82 24.23
N GLU A 152 -16.78 1.59 24.71
CA GLU A 152 -16.03 1.24 25.92
C GLU A 152 -14.54 1.59 25.78
N LYS A 153 -13.91 1.23 24.67
CA LYS A 153 -12.50 1.61 24.40
C LYS A 153 -12.31 3.11 24.28
N VAL A 154 -13.25 3.80 23.65
CA VAL A 154 -13.21 5.27 23.54
C VAL A 154 -13.40 5.91 24.92
N ALA A 155 -14.29 5.38 25.75
CA ALA A 155 -14.46 5.83 27.13
C ALA A 155 -13.21 5.56 27.97
N GLU A 156 -12.57 4.39 27.81
CA GLU A 156 -11.31 4.06 28.48
C GLU A 156 -10.20 5.03 28.09
N ILE A 157 -10.03 5.36 26.80
CA ILE A 157 -9.05 6.35 26.35
C ILE A 157 -9.38 7.76 26.89
N ARG A 158 -10.66 8.11 26.99
CA ARG A 158 -11.11 9.44 27.42
C ARG A 158 -10.97 9.63 28.93
N ASP A 159 -11.28 8.60 29.71
CA ASP A 159 -11.26 8.64 31.16
C ASP A 159 -9.88 8.24 31.71
N ALA A 160 -8.99 7.70 30.86
CA ALA A 160 -7.58 7.58 31.18
C ALA A 160 -6.97 8.97 31.42
N PRO A 161 -6.31 9.18 32.57
CA PRO A 161 -5.62 10.43 32.83
C PRO A 161 -4.56 10.64 31.74
N THR A 162 -4.58 11.82 31.11
CA THR A 162 -3.55 12.23 30.15
C THR A 162 -2.22 12.30 30.89
N VAL A 163 -1.39 11.27 30.74
CA VAL A 163 0.00 11.28 31.18
C VAL A 163 0.77 12.01 30.09
N GLU A 164 1.23 13.23 30.37
CA GLU A 164 2.39 13.76 29.66
C GLU A 164 3.56 12.87 30.05
N LEU A 165 3.89 11.89 29.21
CA LEU A 165 5.12 11.16 29.35
C LEU A 165 6.24 12.21 29.22
N ILE A 166 6.96 12.43 30.32
CA ILE A 166 8.40 12.65 30.16
C ILE A 166 8.85 11.37 29.46
N ASP A 167 9.30 11.54 28.22
CA ASP A 167 9.77 10.49 27.33
C ASP A 167 10.91 9.71 28.02
N ASP A 168 10.53 8.67 28.76
CA ASP A 168 11.39 7.67 29.43
C ASP A 168 11.18 6.29 28.77
N GLU A 169 10.46 6.25 27.65
CA GLU A 169 10.79 5.32 26.58
C GLU A 169 12.12 5.81 26.01
N PRO A 170 13.13 4.96 25.73
CA PRO A 170 14.20 5.45 24.89
C PRO A 170 13.53 5.74 23.54
N THR A 171 13.17 7.00 23.29
CA THR A 171 13.41 7.53 21.97
C THR A 171 14.86 7.15 21.71
N GLU A 172 15.06 6.09 20.93
CA GLU A 172 16.34 5.82 20.30
C GLU A 172 16.84 7.19 19.88
N PRO A 173 17.94 7.70 20.46
CA PRO A 173 18.33 9.09 20.25
C PRO A 173 18.44 9.23 18.75
N VAL A 174 17.50 9.97 18.14
CA VAL A 174 17.40 10.09 16.68
C VAL A 174 18.79 10.47 16.27
N SER A 175 19.47 9.55 15.57
CA SER A 175 20.92 9.69 15.39
C SER A 175 21.16 11.07 14.82
N GLU A 176 22.22 11.76 15.22
CA GLU A 176 22.48 13.12 14.72
C GLU A 176 22.42 13.18 13.18
N LEU A 177 22.70 12.05 12.52
CA LEU A 177 22.45 11.80 11.11
C LEU A 177 21.00 11.96 10.68
N GLN A 178 20.06 11.30 11.34
CA GLN A 178 18.63 11.35 11.01
C GLN A 178 18.08 12.77 11.20
N GLN A 179 18.49 13.48 12.25
CA GLN A 179 18.09 14.87 12.47
C GLN A 179 18.57 15.77 11.33
N VAL A 180 19.83 15.64 10.93
CA VAL A 180 20.40 16.40 9.80
C VAL A 180 19.75 16.04 8.46
N GLU A 181 19.36 14.78 8.26
CA GLU A 181 18.66 14.33 7.05
C GLU A 181 17.22 14.87 6.96
N ASP A 182 16.52 14.93 8.08
CA ASP A 182 15.17 15.49 8.13
C ASP A 182 15.18 17.02 7.91
N GLU A 183 16.17 17.73 8.47
CA GLU A 183 16.36 19.15 8.21
C GLU A 183 16.71 19.42 6.73
N LEU A 184 17.57 18.60 6.12
CA LEU A 184 17.87 18.68 4.68
C LEU A 184 16.62 18.43 3.82
N ARG A 185 15.79 17.46 4.20
CA ARG A 185 14.53 17.15 3.51
C ARG A 185 13.52 18.29 3.63
N ALA A 186 13.50 19.01 4.76
CA ALA A 186 12.63 20.18 4.97
C ALA A 186 13.13 21.43 4.23
N LEU A 187 14.44 21.69 4.19
CA LEU A 187 15.03 22.91 3.61
C LEU A 187 15.19 22.84 2.08
N LYS A 188 15.36 21.64 1.50
CA LYS A 188 15.49 21.45 0.04
C LYS A 188 14.29 21.97 -0.78
N PRO A 189 13.02 21.70 -0.44
CA PRO A 189 11.89 22.24 -1.19
C PRO A 189 11.81 23.78 -1.07
N LEU A 190 12.11 24.35 0.09
CA LEU A 190 12.12 25.81 0.30
C LEU A 190 13.18 26.50 -0.55
N TYR A 191 14.36 25.90 -0.70
CA TYR A 191 15.40 26.41 -1.60
C TYR A 191 14.97 26.36 -3.07
N GLN A 192 14.31 25.29 -3.52
CA GLN A 192 13.81 25.19 -4.90
C GLN A 192 12.69 26.19 -5.17
N GLU A 193 11.81 26.42 -4.20
CA GLU A 193 10.78 27.43 -4.27
C GLU A 193 11.39 28.84 -4.37
N ALA A 194 12.33 29.18 -3.49
CA ALA A 194 13.08 30.45 -3.53
C ALA A 194 13.83 30.64 -4.85
N LYS A 195 14.40 29.56 -5.40
CA LYS A 195 15.06 29.55 -6.72
C LYS A 195 14.08 29.78 -7.86
N SER A 196 12.88 29.20 -7.78
CA SER A 196 11.81 29.39 -8.77
C SER A 196 11.25 30.82 -8.73
N LEU A 197 11.15 31.41 -7.53
CA LEU A 197 10.68 32.77 -7.29
C LEU A 197 11.77 33.83 -7.55
N GLY A 198 13.03 33.41 -7.71
CA GLY A 198 14.17 34.30 -7.90
C GLY A 198 14.49 35.17 -6.68
N ASP A 199 14.07 34.72 -5.49
CA ASP A 199 14.24 35.45 -4.24
C ASP A 199 15.68 35.29 -3.74
N LYS A 200 16.51 36.27 -4.06
CA LYS A 200 17.95 36.25 -3.78
C LYS A 200 18.27 36.34 -2.29
N GLU A 201 17.36 36.90 -1.49
CA GLU A 201 17.55 37.09 -0.05
C GLU A 201 17.42 35.75 0.67
N THR A 202 16.32 35.03 0.42
CA THR A 202 16.12 33.68 0.98
C THR A 202 17.11 32.65 0.43
N LEU A 203 17.54 32.78 -0.83
CA LEU A 203 18.63 31.95 -1.37
C LEU A 203 19.97 32.22 -0.68
N ALA A 204 20.29 33.47 -0.33
CA ALA A 204 21.53 33.79 0.37
C ALA A 204 21.56 33.25 1.80
N GLU A 205 20.40 33.04 2.42
CA GLU A 205 20.26 32.42 3.75
C GLU A 205 20.22 30.88 3.69
N LEU A 206 19.51 30.31 2.70
CA LEU A 206 19.33 28.87 2.56
C LEU A 206 20.56 28.15 1.98
N THR A 207 21.37 28.82 1.17
CA THR A 207 22.59 28.21 0.60
C THR A 207 23.65 27.83 1.64
N PRO A 208 24.09 28.71 2.56
CA PRO A 208 25.10 28.34 3.56
C PRO A 208 24.57 27.34 4.57
N THR A 209 23.28 27.40 4.92
CA THR A 209 22.65 26.47 5.88
C THR A 209 22.53 25.07 5.31
N LEU A 210 22.07 24.91 4.05
CA LEU A 210 22.07 23.62 3.36
C LEU A 210 23.49 23.06 3.18
N GLN A 211 24.46 23.90 2.83
CA GLN A 211 25.86 23.46 2.71
C GLN A 211 26.44 22.98 4.05
N ALA A 212 26.13 23.68 5.15
CA ALA A 212 26.56 23.27 6.49
C ALA A 212 25.92 21.94 6.93
N LEU A 213 24.63 21.74 6.65
CA LEU A 213 23.94 20.48 6.95
C LEU A 213 24.45 19.33 6.08
N MET A 214 24.73 19.55 4.79
CA MET A 214 25.36 18.53 3.94
C MET A 214 26.77 18.16 4.44
N ALA A 215 27.56 19.14 4.86
CA ALA A 215 28.88 18.89 5.44
C ALA A 215 28.79 18.11 6.76
N ARG A 216 27.83 18.45 7.63
CA ARG A 216 27.58 17.74 8.88
C ARG A 216 27.09 16.31 8.63
N ARG A 217 26.18 16.10 7.67
CA ARG A 217 25.74 14.77 7.23
C ARG A 217 26.91 13.95 6.74
N LYS A 218 27.77 14.54 5.89
CA LYS A 218 28.96 13.88 5.36
C LYS A 218 29.93 13.49 6.47
N ALA A 219 30.22 14.38 7.42
CA ALA A 219 31.12 14.11 8.54
C ALA A 219 30.60 13.04 9.50
N LEU A 220 29.29 13.07 9.79
CA LEU A 220 28.62 12.07 10.61
C LEU A 220 28.52 10.71 9.88
N LYS A 221 28.33 10.72 8.55
CA LYS A 221 28.20 9.50 7.74
C LYS A 221 29.56 8.87 7.43
N SER A 222 30.61 9.68 7.35
CA SER A 222 31.99 9.22 7.18
C SER A 222 32.65 8.80 8.50
N GLY A 223 31.97 8.92 9.64
CA GLY A 223 32.51 8.52 10.94
C GLY A 223 33.79 9.27 11.31
N ASP A 224 33.69 10.60 11.51
CA ASP A 224 34.73 11.45 12.09
C ASP A 224 36.08 11.52 11.36
N ALA A 225 36.22 12.51 10.46
CA ALA A 225 37.39 13.39 10.37
C ALA A 225 37.11 14.52 9.35
N PRO A 226 37.37 15.80 9.70
CA PRO A 226 37.25 16.91 8.76
C PRO A 226 38.50 16.96 7.90
N THR A 227 38.42 16.43 6.69
CA THR A 227 39.42 16.67 5.66
C THR A 227 38.76 17.48 4.56
N GLU A 228 39.13 18.75 4.52
CA GLU A 228 38.92 19.65 3.39
C GLU A 228 39.38 18.94 2.10
N GLU A 229 38.46 18.70 1.15
CA GLU A 229 38.66 18.86 -0.28
C GLU A 229 37.34 18.57 -1.05
N PRO A 230 37.12 19.24 -2.20
CA PRO A 230 35.79 19.43 -2.78
C PRO A 230 35.35 18.18 -3.53
N ALA A 231 34.24 17.56 -3.14
CA ALA A 231 33.72 16.39 -3.84
C ALA A 231 32.20 16.45 -3.97
N VAL A 232 31.81 16.86 -5.18
CA VAL A 232 30.78 16.35 -6.10
C VAL A 232 29.46 15.86 -5.49
N ALA A 233 28.37 16.43 -6.02
CA ALA A 233 26.99 16.19 -5.66
C ALA A 233 26.54 14.73 -5.90
N GLU A 234 26.08 14.05 -4.85
CA GLU A 234 25.26 12.84 -4.98
C GLU A 234 23.82 13.26 -5.34
N THR A 235 23.50 13.05 -6.61
CA THR A 235 22.13 12.86 -7.10
C THR A 235 21.60 11.52 -6.60
N SER A 236 20.29 11.43 -6.41
CA SER A 236 19.57 10.19 -6.10
C SER A 236 19.88 9.10 -7.13
N SER A 237 20.73 8.14 -6.77
CA SER A 237 20.89 6.87 -7.49
C SER A 237 19.68 5.98 -7.17
N ASP A 238 18.95 5.56 -8.20
CA ASP A 238 17.94 4.51 -8.07
C ASP A 238 18.66 3.19 -7.73
N GLU A 239 18.03 2.26 -7.00
CA GLU A 239 18.61 0.93 -6.71
C GLU A 239 19.08 0.20 -7.98
N SER A 240 18.51 0.53 -9.15
CA SER A 240 18.96 0.05 -10.45
C SER A 240 20.34 0.57 -10.88
N ASP A 241 20.66 1.82 -10.54
CA ASP A 241 21.94 2.45 -10.90
C ASP A 241 23.07 1.90 -10.03
N ASP A 242 22.79 1.64 -8.74
CA ASP A 242 23.71 0.97 -7.83
C ASP A 242 24.01 -0.46 -8.30
N LEU A 243 22.98 -1.19 -8.73
CA LEU A 243 23.09 -2.56 -9.24
C LEU A 243 23.88 -2.61 -10.55
N PHE A 244 23.61 -1.68 -11.48
CA PHE A 244 24.37 -1.57 -12.73
C PHE A 244 25.82 -1.17 -12.50
N SER A 245 26.10 -0.24 -11.57
CA SER A 245 27.48 0.15 -11.22
C SER A 245 28.27 -1.00 -10.63
N THR A 246 27.63 -1.83 -9.80
CA THR A 246 28.23 -3.06 -9.27
C THR A 246 28.57 -4.04 -10.39
N PHE A 247 27.67 -4.20 -11.36
CA PHE A 247 27.92 -5.03 -12.55
C PHE A 247 29.05 -4.53 -13.43
N VAL A 248 29.13 -3.23 -13.71
CA VAL A 248 30.24 -2.67 -14.48
C VAL A 248 31.59 -2.98 -13.81
N GLY A 249 31.65 -2.91 -12.48
CA GLY A 249 32.82 -3.32 -11.70
C GLY A 249 33.15 -4.81 -11.84
N ILE A 250 32.14 -5.68 -11.75
CA ILE A 250 32.30 -7.14 -11.96
C ILE A 250 32.85 -7.42 -13.35
N VAL A 251 32.25 -6.82 -14.38
CA VAL A 251 32.65 -6.98 -15.79
C VAL A 251 34.09 -6.53 -16.00
N ASP A 252 34.50 -5.40 -15.44
CA ASP A 252 35.88 -4.90 -15.58
C ASP A 252 36.91 -5.85 -14.98
N THR A 253 36.63 -6.40 -13.79
CA THR A 253 37.50 -7.43 -13.20
C THR A 253 37.52 -8.71 -14.04
N LEU A 254 36.36 -9.15 -14.55
CA LEU A 254 36.23 -10.38 -15.29
C LEU A 254 36.92 -10.32 -16.66
N LEU A 255 36.70 -9.24 -17.41
CA LEU A 255 37.33 -9.02 -18.71
C LEU A 255 38.82 -8.68 -18.56
N GLY A 256 39.22 -8.03 -17.47
CA GLY A 256 40.62 -7.70 -17.20
C GLY A 256 41.51 -8.92 -16.88
N ASP A 257 41.00 -9.86 -16.08
CA ASP A 257 41.81 -10.97 -15.57
C ASP A 257 41.78 -12.23 -16.46
N HIS A 258 40.68 -12.44 -17.19
CA HIS A 258 40.41 -13.72 -17.86
C HIS A 258 40.34 -13.65 -19.39
N LEU A 259 40.51 -12.48 -19.99
CA LEU A 259 40.55 -12.32 -21.46
C LEU A 259 42.01 -12.34 -21.97
N PRO A 260 42.34 -13.10 -23.03
CA PRO A 260 43.70 -13.11 -23.56
C PRO A 260 44.06 -11.78 -24.25
N GLU A 261 45.34 -11.38 -24.14
CA GLU A 261 45.84 -10.09 -24.65
C GLU A 261 45.53 -9.83 -26.14
N SER A 262 45.45 -10.87 -26.97
CA SER A 262 45.08 -10.74 -28.37
C SER A 262 43.65 -10.24 -28.56
N ILE A 263 42.71 -10.75 -27.77
CA ILE A 263 41.30 -10.35 -27.84
C ILE A 263 41.13 -8.97 -27.20
N VAL A 264 41.84 -8.68 -26.11
CA VAL A 264 41.87 -7.33 -25.52
C VAL A 264 42.37 -6.31 -26.52
N ASN A 265 43.45 -6.60 -27.27
CA ASN A 265 43.98 -5.67 -28.26
C ASN A 265 43.02 -5.48 -29.45
N ASP A 266 42.32 -6.53 -29.88
CA ASP A 266 41.30 -6.45 -30.92
C ASP A 266 40.07 -5.66 -30.45
N PHE A 267 39.68 -5.83 -29.18
CA PHE A 267 38.60 -5.07 -28.55
C PHE A 267 38.95 -3.59 -28.37
N VAL A 268 40.15 -3.26 -27.88
CA VAL A 268 40.61 -1.87 -27.75
C VAL A 268 40.69 -1.15 -29.10
N ALA A 269 40.87 -1.91 -30.19
CA ALA A 269 40.84 -1.38 -31.55
C ALA A 269 39.42 -1.28 -32.13
N SER A 270 38.40 -1.84 -31.47
CA SER A 270 37.01 -1.80 -31.91
C SER A 270 36.31 -0.50 -31.50
N GLU A 271 35.22 -0.18 -32.19
CA GLU A 271 34.38 0.98 -31.86
C GLU A 271 33.63 0.78 -30.52
N ASP A 272 33.47 -0.46 -30.05
CA ASP A 272 32.77 -0.80 -28.81
C ASP A 272 33.57 -0.40 -27.55
N PHE A 273 34.89 -0.27 -27.68
CA PHE A 273 35.74 0.18 -26.58
C PHE A 273 35.44 1.62 -26.13
N GLU A 274 34.93 2.46 -27.03
CA GLU A 274 34.53 3.82 -26.67
C GLU A 274 33.32 3.80 -25.72
N THR A 275 32.32 2.96 -26.03
CA THR A 275 31.16 2.68 -25.16
C THR A 275 31.59 2.08 -23.83
N TYR A 276 32.52 1.12 -23.84
CA TYR A 276 33.07 0.53 -22.61
C TYR A 276 33.69 1.58 -21.68
N ARG A 277 34.49 2.50 -22.24
CA ARG A 277 35.12 3.58 -21.46
C ARG A 277 34.12 4.60 -20.95
N GLU A 278 33.11 4.93 -21.74
CA GLU A 278 32.06 5.87 -21.35
C GLU A 278 31.28 5.33 -20.14
N VAL A 279 30.85 4.07 -20.23
CA VAL A 279 30.09 3.40 -19.17
C VAL A 279 30.94 3.21 -17.90
N LEU A 280 32.22 2.86 -18.02
CA LEU A 280 33.14 2.80 -16.88
C LEU A 280 33.37 4.16 -16.22
N GLY A 281 33.37 5.23 -17.00
CA GLY A 281 33.60 6.59 -16.50
C GLY A 281 32.41 7.13 -15.72
N SER A 282 31.19 6.68 -16.02
CA SER A 282 29.96 7.20 -15.40
C SER A 282 28.83 6.17 -15.41
N PRO A 283 28.94 5.04 -14.68
CA PRO A 283 27.96 3.95 -14.73
C PRO A 283 26.58 4.38 -14.18
N GLU A 284 26.57 5.27 -13.17
CA GLU A 284 25.35 5.78 -12.54
C GLU A 284 24.53 6.70 -13.44
N THR A 285 25.17 7.43 -14.37
CA THR A 285 24.49 8.41 -15.23
C THR A 285 24.37 7.97 -16.68
N THR A 286 24.66 6.70 -16.96
CA THR A 286 24.59 6.12 -18.31
C THR A 286 23.14 5.87 -18.70
N ASP A 287 22.75 6.28 -19.92
CA ASP A 287 21.41 6.04 -20.46
C ASP A 287 21.12 4.55 -20.71
N GLU A 288 19.86 4.14 -20.56
CA GLU A 288 19.43 2.72 -20.68
C GLU A 288 19.81 2.07 -22.02
N GLU A 289 19.73 2.82 -23.13
CA GLU A 289 20.14 2.36 -24.46
C GLU A 289 21.64 1.98 -24.50
N THR A 290 22.48 2.81 -23.87
CA THR A 290 23.93 2.59 -23.78
C THR A 290 24.24 1.45 -22.82
N ARG A 291 23.47 1.29 -21.74
CA ARG A 291 23.57 0.13 -20.81
C ARG A 291 23.27 -1.19 -21.52
N GLY A 292 22.24 -1.21 -22.37
CA GLY A 292 21.91 -2.38 -23.20
C GLY A 292 22.99 -2.69 -24.23
N ALA A 293 23.53 -1.67 -24.91
CA ALA A 293 24.65 -1.85 -25.84
C ALA A 293 25.91 -2.40 -25.14
N PHE A 294 26.22 -1.89 -23.94
CA PHE A 294 27.30 -2.40 -23.10
C PHE A 294 27.08 -3.87 -22.70
N TYR A 295 25.87 -4.24 -22.27
CA TYR A 295 25.55 -5.62 -21.92
C TYR A 295 25.78 -6.59 -23.09
N ARG A 296 25.30 -6.24 -24.30
CA ARG A 296 25.48 -7.10 -25.49
C ARG A 296 26.96 -7.29 -25.86
N MET A 297 27.74 -6.21 -25.75
CA MET A 297 29.18 -6.25 -25.97
C MET A 297 29.86 -7.18 -24.94
N VAL A 298 29.48 -7.06 -23.67
CA VAL A 298 30.03 -7.90 -22.59
C VAL A 298 29.66 -9.37 -22.79
N ASP A 299 28.41 -9.67 -23.18
CA ASP A 299 27.94 -11.04 -23.47
C ASP A 299 28.73 -11.68 -24.65
N ASP A 300 29.05 -10.90 -25.70
CA ASP A 300 29.91 -11.36 -26.79
C ASP A 300 31.35 -11.66 -26.32
N GLN A 301 31.91 -10.78 -25.49
CA GLN A 301 33.26 -10.99 -24.94
C GLN A 301 33.31 -12.18 -23.97
N LEU A 302 32.28 -12.40 -23.16
CA LEU A 302 32.10 -13.59 -22.33
C LEU A 302 32.08 -14.87 -23.19
N GLY A 303 31.46 -14.82 -24.37
CA GLY A 303 31.46 -15.92 -25.34
C GLY A 303 32.84 -16.26 -25.92
N ASN A 304 33.76 -15.29 -25.91
CA ASN A 304 35.14 -15.45 -26.38
C ASN A 304 36.11 -15.97 -25.31
N MET A 305 35.64 -16.14 -24.07
CA MET A 305 36.44 -16.65 -22.95
C MET A 305 36.57 -18.18 -22.97
N SER A 306 37.55 -18.71 -22.22
CA SER A 306 37.69 -20.15 -22.06
C SER A 306 36.53 -20.74 -21.24
N SER A 307 36.13 -21.97 -21.55
CA SER A 307 35.04 -22.65 -20.83
C SER A 307 35.29 -22.78 -19.33
N GLU A 308 36.56 -22.86 -18.92
CA GLU A 308 36.97 -22.92 -17.51
C GLU A 308 36.69 -21.59 -16.79
N SER A 309 36.97 -20.46 -17.43
CA SER A 309 36.70 -19.13 -16.86
C SER A 309 35.19 -18.86 -16.78
N ILE A 310 34.43 -19.29 -17.79
CA ILE A 310 32.97 -19.19 -17.78
C ILE A 310 32.38 -20.04 -16.64
N SER A 311 32.86 -21.28 -16.45
CA SER A 311 32.37 -22.09 -15.33
C SER A 311 32.68 -21.49 -13.97
N ALA A 312 33.88 -20.91 -13.79
CA ALA A 312 34.27 -20.25 -12.56
C ALA A 312 33.39 -19.02 -12.28
N PHE A 313 33.06 -18.25 -13.32
CA PHE A 313 32.16 -17.10 -13.20
C PHE A 313 30.73 -17.53 -12.85
N VAL A 314 30.17 -18.54 -13.50
CA VAL A 314 28.80 -19.03 -13.23
C VAL A 314 28.65 -19.61 -11.81
N GLU A 315 29.72 -20.15 -11.23
CA GLU A 315 29.75 -20.62 -9.84
C GLU A 315 29.94 -19.48 -8.82
N SER A 316 30.30 -18.28 -9.27
CA SER A 316 30.49 -17.11 -8.41
C SER A 316 29.16 -16.45 -8.03
N ALA A 317 29.16 -15.72 -6.90
CA ALA A 317 28.02 -14.91 -6.49
C ALA A 317 27.74 -13.74 -7.45
N ASP A 318 28.73 -13.35 -8.26
CA ASP A 318 28.65 -12.25 -9.22
C ASP A 318 27.75 -12.59 -10.43
N PHE A 319 27.55 -13.89 -10.69
CA PHE A 319 26.67 -14.36 -11.75
C PHE A 319 25.20 -14.02 -11.49
N ASP A 320 24.78 -13.93 -10.22
CA ASP A 320 23.40 -13.54 -9.90
C ASP A 320 23.10 -12.11 -10.36
N ILE A 321 24.04 -11.19 -10.19
CA ILE A 321 23.94 -9.79 -10.65
C ILE A 321 23.95 -9.75 -12.18
N TYR A 322 24.82 -10.52 -12.83
CA TYR A 322 24.85 -10.66 -14.29
C TYR A 322 23.51 -11.14 -14.84
N ARG A 323 22.90 -12.15 -14.21
CA ARG A 323 21.61 -12.69 -14.61
C ARG A 323 20.50 -11.68 -14.46
N GLU A 324 20.44 -10.97 -13.33
CA GLU A 324 19.40 -9.97 -13.08
C GLU A 324 19.43 -8.83 -14.11
N ILE A 325 20.64 -8.36 -14.45
CA ILE A 325 20.84 -7.35 -15.51
C ILE A 325 20.52 -7.94 -16.88
N GLY A 326 20.97 -9.17 -17.14
CA GLY A 326 20.67 -9.86 -18.39
C GLY A 326 19.17 -10.03 -18.63
N GLU A 327 18.38 -10.31 -17.60
CA GLU A 327 16.91 -10.36 -17.74
C GLU A 327 16.28 -9.01 -18.13
N ARG A 328 16.93 -7.88 -17.80
CA ARG A 328 16.46 -6.55 -18.20
C ARG A 328 16.89 -6.17 -19.61
N TYR A 329 18.14 -6.43 -19.97
CA TYR A 329 18.73 -5.90 -21.21
C TYR A 329 18.81 -6.89 -22.38
N LYS A 330 18.45 -8.17 -22.18
CA LYS A 330 18.52 -9.21 -23.22
C LYS A 330 17.44 -9.11 -24.28
N ASP A 331 16.29 -8.51 -23.97
CA ASP A 331 15.11 -8.45 -24.85
C ASP A 331 14.89 -7.07 -25.53
N GLU A 332 15.72 -6.06 -25.22
CA GLU A 332 15.81 -4.78 -25.95
C GLU A 332 16.86 -4.81 -27.06
#